data_AF-A0A9D9UIE2-F1
#
_entry.id   AF-A0A9D9UIE2-F1
#
_cell.length_a   1.000
_cell.length_b   1.000
_cell.length_c   1.000
_cell.angle_alpha   90.00
_cell.angle_beta   90.00
_cell.angle_gamma   90.00
#
_symmetry.space_group_name_H-M   'P 1'
#
loop_
_entity.id
_entity.type
_entity.pdbx_description
1 polymer ?
#
loop_
_entity_poly.entity_id
_entity_poly.type
_entity_poly.pdbx_seq_one_letter_code
_entity_poly.pdbx_strand_id
1 'polypeptide(L)' 'EYLLPYPPSSPSIALFKDGRLVHMLERRHIEGNSAQTIANNLEHAFEMYC' A
#
# COMPACT_ATOMS: atom_id res chain seq x y z
N GLU A 1 5.94 8.45 -11.64
CA GLU A 1 5.53 7.53 -12.73
C GLU A 1 5.33 6.08 -12.27
N TYR A 2 6.12 5.56 -11.32
CA TYR A 2 6.01 4.18 -10.81
C TYR A 2 4.74 3.81 -10.03
N LEU A 3 3.94 4.81 -9.63
CA LEU A 3 2.73 4.61 -8.82
C LEU A 3 1.44 4.74 -9.64
N LEU A 4 1.52 4.85 -10.97
CA LEU A 4 0.31 4.91 -11.80
C LEU A 4 -0.46 3.58 -11.70
N PRO A 5 -1.81 3.62 -11.64
CA PRO A 5 -2.69 4.78 -11.84
C PRO A 5 -3.03 5.57 -10.58
N TYR A 6 -2.37 5.31 -9.44
CA TYR A 6 -2.73 5.91 -8.17
C TYR A 6 -2.37 7.40 -8.11
N PRO A 7 -3.31 8.28 -7.72
CA PRO A 7 -3.02 9.70 -7.57
C PRO A 7 -2.02 9.92 -6.41
N PRO A 8 -1.16 10.96 -6.51
CA PRO A 8 -0.24 11.28 -5.43
C PRO A 8 -1.02 11.62 -4.15
N SER A 9 -0.71 10.92 -3.06
CA SER A 9 -1.33 11.14 -1.75
C SER A 9 -0.32 10.93 -0.61
N SER A 10 -0.53 11.62 0.51
CA SER A 10 0.32 11.54 1.72
C SER A 10 -0.53 11.52 2.99
N PRO A 11 -0.25 10.62 3.96
CA PRO A 11 0.70 9.49 3.85
C PRO A 11 0.22 8.42 2.85
N SER A 12 1.15 7.66 2.28
CA SER A 12 0.86 6.50 1.42
C SER A 12 1.99 5.46 1.50
N ILE A 13 1.68 4.19 1.18
CA ILE A 13 2.64 3.06 1.23
C ILE A 13 2.52 2.27 -0.06
N ALA A 14 3.66 1.95 -0.69
CA ALA A 14 3.73 1.18 -1.92
C ALA A 14 4.65 -0.04 -1.74
N LEU A 15 4.19 -1.23 -2.14
CA LEU A 15 5.01 -2.45 -2.18
C LEU A 15 5.42 -2.73 -3.62
N PHE A 16 6.73 -2.94 -3.80
CA PHE A 16 7.31 -3.30 -5.09
C PHE A 16 7.93 -4.68 -5.03
N LYS A 17 7.74 -5.46 -6.10
CA LYS A 17 8.47 -6.70 -6.35
C LYS A 17 9.09 -6.62 -7.74
N ASP A 18 10.40 -6.87 -7.83
CA ASP A 18 11.16 -6.84 -9.08
C ASP A 18 10.95 -5.54 -9.89
N GLY A 19 10.88 -4.40 -9.18
CA GLY A 19 10.68 -3.08 -9.78
C GLY A 19 9.25 -2.79 -10.26
N ARG A 20 8.29 -3.69 -10.03
CA ARG A 20 6.87 -3.50 -10.35
C ARG A 20 6.05 -3.23 -9.10
N LEU A 21 5.12 -2.29 -9.18
CA LEU A 21 4.15 -2.03 -8.11
C LEU A 21 3.20 -3.22 -8.01
N VAL A 22 3.15 -3.85 -6.84
CA VAL A 22 2.28 -5.01 -6.59
C VAL A 22 1.19 -4.70 -5.57
N HIS A 23 1.38 -3.70 -4.69
CA HIS A 23 0.38 -3.26 -3.73
C HIS A 23 0.52 -1.78 -3.41
N MET A 24 -0.60 -1.10 -3.13
CA MET A 24 -0.61 0.33 -2.80
C MET A 24 -1.69 0.67 -1.77
N LEU A 25 -1.30 1.35 -0.69
CA LEU A 25 -2.20 2.02 0.24
C LEU A 25 -2.11 3.54 0.05
N GLU A 26 -3.11 4.13 -0.59
CA GLU A 26 -3.33 5.58 -0.61
C GLU A 26 -3.77 6.13 0.76
N ARG A 27 -3.68 7.45 0.93
CA ARG A 27 -4.12 8.17 2.14
C ARG A 27 -5.49 7.72 2.68
N ARG A 28 -6.48 7.51 1.81
CA ARG A 28 -7.84 7.07 2.19
C ARG A 28 -7.91 5.71 2.89
N HIS A 29 -6.90 4.86 2.71
CA HIS A 29 -6.81 3.57 3.40
C HIS A 29 -6.11 3.69 4.77
N ILE A 30 -5.42 4.81 5.01
CA ILE A 30 -4.62 5.05 6.21
C ILE A 30 -5.36 6.02 7.15
N GLU A 31 -5.78 7.16 6.62
CA GLU A 31 -6.51 8.18 7.37
C GLU A 31 -7.85 7.62 7.85
N GLY A 32 -8.14 7.77 9.15
CA GLY A 32 -9.35 7.26 9.78
C GLY A 32 -9.39 5.73 10.01
N ASN A 33 -8.36 4.98 9.58
CA ASN A 33 -8.29 3.54 9.79
C ASN A 33 -7.46 3.21 11.04
N SER A 34 -7.78 2.07 11.66
CA SER A 34 -7.02 1.60 12.83
C SER A 34 -5.65 1.06 12.42
N ALA A 35 -4.67 1.16 13.32
CA ALA A 35 -3.35 0.58 13.09
C ALA A 35 -3.40 -0.92 12.78
N GLN A 36 -4.31 -1.67 13.44
CA GLN A 36 -4.48 -3.09 13.20
C GLN A 36 -5.02 -3.38 11.78
N THR A 37 -5.96 -2.57 11.30
CA THR A 37 -6.51 -2.72 9.94
C THR A 37 -5.42 -2.49 8.89
N ILE A 38 -4.60 -1.46 9.09
CA ILE A 38 -3.48 -1.14 8.20
C ILE A 38 -2.43 -2.27 8.25
N ALA A 39 -2.11 -2.75 9.45
CA ALA A 39 -1.16 -3.85 9.66
C ALA A 39 -1.62 -5.13 8.95
N ASN A 40 -2.88 -5.56 9.15
CA ASN A 40 -3.42 -6.75 8.49
C ASN A 40 -3.39 -6.62 6.97
N ASN A 41 -3.67 -5.44 6.43
CA ASN A 41 -3.61 -5.20 4.98
C ASN A 41 -2.18 -5.36 4.45
N LEU A 42 -1.18 -4.86 5.18
CA LEU A 42 0.23 -5.01 4.85
C LEU A 42 0.71 -6.45 5.02
N GLU A 43 0.32 -7.14 6.10
CA GLU A 43 0.64 -8.55 6.33
C GLU A 43 0.17 -9.42 5.16
N HIS A 44 -1.09 -9.27 4.74
CA HIS A 44 -1.61 -9.99 3.57
C HIS A 44 -0.88 -9.63 2.27
N ALA A 45 -0.50 -8.36 2.08
CA ALA A 45 0.30 -7.98 0.92
C ALA A 45 1.68 -8.65 0.94
N PHE A 46 2.32 -8.74 2.11
CA PHE A 46 3.57 -9.47 2.26
C PHE A 46 3.39 -10.97 2.03
N GLU A 47 2.35 -11.61 2.57
CA GLU A 47 2.07 -13.04 2.33
C GLU A 47 1.88 -13.36 0.83
N MET A 48 1.28 -12.44 0.07
CA MET A 48 1.02 -12.65 -1.35
C MET A 48 2.26 -12.41 -2.23
N TYR A 49 3.15 -11.49 -1.83
CA TYR A 49 4.22 -10.99 -2.68
C TYR A 49 5.64 -11.26 -2.17
N CYS A 50 5.83 -11.78 -0.96
CA CYS A 50 7.14 -12.17 -0.41
C CYS A 50 7.23 -13.69 -0.25
#